data_AF-A0A438WHT1-F1
#
_entry.id   AF-A0A438WHT1-F1
#
_cell.length_a   1.000
_cell.length_b   1.000
_cell.length_c   1.000
_cell.angle_alpha   90.00
_cell.angle_beta   90.00
_cell.angle_gamma   90.00
#
_symmetry.space_group_name_H-M   'P 1'
#
loop_
_entity.id
_entity.type
_entity.pdbx_description
1 polymer ?
#
loop_
_entity_poly.entity_id
_entity_poly.type
_entity_poly.pdbx_seq_one_letter_code
_entity_poly.pdbx_strand_id
1 'polypeptide(L)'
;EKTLQLKGLTNSWTYPIRGRTDMLLTGIRTPLGIKLYGNDTDKLQELAILMEQQLKTLKESLSVFAERSNNGYYITLDLNDENLARYGINKSAVLDAIKFALGGATLTTMIKGVESYPISLRLEDTERNTIEKLKNLYIKTAYNYMPLRELAHVYYDNSP
;
A
#
# COMPACT_ATOMS: atom_id res chain seq x y z
N GLU A 1 -1.16 1.47 -32.65
CA GLU A 1 -1.11 0.66 -31.41
C GLU A 1 0.27 0.12 -31.05
N LYS A 2 1.02 -0.54 -31.95
CA LYS A 2 2.36 -1.11 -31.64
C LYS A 2 3.37 -0.10 -31.05
N THR A 3 3.28 1.17 -31.43
CA THR A 3 4.14 2.27 -30.92
C THR A 3 3.80 2.74 -29.51
N LEU A 4 2.63 2.36 -28.96
CA LEU A 4 2.16 2.75 -27.63
C LEU A 4 2.20 1.57 -26.63
N GLN A 5 2.85 0.46 -26.99
CA GLN A 5 3.00 -0.71 -26.12
C GLN A 5 4.25 -0.55 -25.26
N LEU A 6 4.07 -0.20 -23.99
CA LEU A 6 5.14 -0.16 -22.99
C LEU A 6 5.21 -1.48 -22.23
N LYS A 7 6.42 -1.97 -21.96
CA LYS A 7 6.61 -3.17 -21.14
C LYS A 7 6.02 -2.95 -19.75
N GLY A 8 5.18 -3.88 -19.30
CA GLY A 8 4.50 -3.82 -18.00
C GLY A 8 3.20 -3.00 -17.98
N LEU A 9 2.80 -2.39 -19.11
CA LEU A 9 1.54 -1.65 -19.22
C LEU A 9 0.59 -2.34 -20.20
N THR A 10 -0.64 -2.64 -19.76
CA THR A 10 -1.70 -3.13 -20.64
C THR A 10 -2.64 -1.99 -21.00
N ASN A 11 -2.76 -1.68 -22.28
CA ASN A 11 -3.62 -0.60 -22.76
C ASN A 11 -5.09 -1.04 -22.78
N SER A 12 -5.98 -0.14 -22.36
CA SER A 12 -7.42 -0.27 -22.48
C SER A 12 -8.01 1.06 -22.93
N TRP A 13 -8.85 1.03 -23.96
CA TRP A 13 -9.44 2.22 -24.57
C TRP A 13 -10.95 2.20 -24.34
N THR A 14 -11.49 3.26 -23.72
CA THR A 14 -12.94 3.41 -23.51
C THR A 14 -13.34 4.88 -23.55
N TYR A 15 -14.55 5.17 -23.99
CA TYR A 15 -15.10 6.53 -23.96
C TYR A 15 -15.46 6.91 -22.51
N PRO A 16 -15.15 8.13 -22.03
CA PRO A 16 -15.34 8.50 -20.62
C PRO A 16 -16.75 8.28 -20.07
N ILE A 17 -17.78 8.63 -20.85
CA ILE A 17 -19.19 8.47 -20.46
C ILE A 17 -19.53 6.98 -20.35
N ARG A 18 -19.21 6.20 -21.39
CA ARG A 18 -19.49 4.76 -21.44
C ARG A 18 -18.75 4.01 -20.33
N GLY A 19 -17.45 4.25 -20.17
CA GLY A 19 -16.65 3.62 -19.12
C GLY A 19 -17.19 3.92 -17.73
N ARG A 20 -17.72 5.12 -17.48
CA ARG A 20 -18.36 5.43 -16.20
C ARG A 20 -19.68 4.68 -16.00
N THR A 21 -20.52 4.59 -17.03
CA THR A 21 -21.78 3.82 -16.99
C THR A 21 -21.51 2.33 -16.79
N ASP A 22 -20.56 1.76 -17.53
CA ASP A 22 -20.16 0.34 -17.43
C ASP A 22 -19.62 0.04 -16.03
N MET A 23 -18.80 0.93 -15.45
CA MET A 23 -18.35 0.81 -14.06
C MET A 23 -19.48 0.93 -13.04
N LEU A 24 -20.46 1.81 -13.24
CA LEU A 24 -21.60 1.95 -12.33
C LEU A 24 -22.47 0.70 -12.33
N LEU A 25 -22.65 0.08 -13.51
CA LEU A 25 -23.48 -1.12 -13.66
C LEU A 25 -22.76 -2.40 -13.23
N THR A 26 -21.48 -2.52 -13.55
CA THR A 26 -20.73 -3.78 -13.45
C THR A 26 -19.49 -3.69 -12.56
N GLY A 27 -18.97 -2.49 -12.29
CA GLY A 27 -17.67 -2.28 -11.63
C GLY A 27 -16.47 -2.44 -12.57
N ILE A 28 -16.67 -2.82 -13.83
CA ILE A 28 -15.60 -3.10 -14.81
C ILE A 28 -15.45 -1.92 -15.78
N ARG A 29 -14.19 -1.56 -16.08
CA ARG A 29 -13.84 -0.42 -16.97
C ARG A 29 -13.78 -0.80 -18.46
N THR A 30 -13.63 -2.08 -18.76
CA THR A 30 -13.55 -2.63 -20.11
C THR A 30 -14.94 -3.08 -20.58
N PRO A 31 -15.19 -3.10 -21.91
CA PRO A 31 -16.47 -3.58 -22.45
C PRO A 31 -16.81 -5.03 -22.09
N LEU A 32 -15.79 -5.87 -21.87
CA LEU A 32 -15.92 -7.24 -21.40
C LEU A 32 -15.03 -7.43 -20.17
N GLY A 33 -15.55 -8.09 -19.15
CA GLY A 33 -14.74 -8.54 -18.02
C GLY A 33 -15.32 -9.79 -17.38
N ILE A 34 -14.43 -10.56 -16.77
CA ILE A 34 -14.72 -11.85 -16.16
C ILE A 34 -14.47 -11.70 -14.67
N LYS A 35 -15.47 -12.00 -13.84
CA LYS A 35 -15.35 -11.95 -12.38
C LYS A 35 -15.26 -13.35 -11.83
N LEU A 36 -14.20 -13.62 -11.07
CA LEU A 36 -14.04 -14.85 -10.31
C LEU A 36 -14.49 -14.61 -8.88
N TYR A 37 -15.30 -15.51 -8.34
CA TYR A 37 -15.80 -15.46 -6.98
C TYR A 37 -15.36 -16.74 -6.24
N GLY A 38 -14.90 -16.58 -5.01
CA GLY A 38 -14.46 -17.67 -4.16
C GLY A 38 -13.84 -17.16 -2.88
N ASN A 39 -13.52 -18.09 -1.98
CA ASN A 39 -12.97 -17.78 -0.65
C ASN A 39 -11.44 -17.80 -0.61
N ASP A 40 -10.79 -18.33 -1.66
CA ASP A 40 -9.35 -18.54 -1.72
C ASP A 40 -8.76 -17.61 -2.78
N THR A 41 -8.19 -16.50 -2.33
CA THR A 41 -7.63 -15.45 -3.20
C THR A 41 -6.47 -15.95 -4.05
N ASP A 42 -5.66 -16.88 -3.53
CA ASP A 42 -4.51 -17.43 -4.24
C ASP A 42 -4.96 -18.31 -5.41
N LYS A 43 -5.98 -19.16 -5.20
CA LYS A 43 -6.57 -19.94 -6.30
C LYS A 43 -7.29 -19.07 -7.32
N LEU A 44 -8.03 -18.05 -6.87
CA LEU A 44 -8.68 -17.10 -7.78
C LEU A 44 -7.63 -16.39 -8.64
N GLN A 45 -6.49 -16.03 -8.03
CA GLN A 45 -5.36 -15.43 -8.73
C GLN A 45 -4.78 -16.39 -9.78
N GLU A 46 -4.49 -17.63 -9.41
CA GLU A 46 -3.96 -18.65 -10.34
C GLU A 46 -4.89 -18.84 -11.56
N LEU A 47 -6.20 -18.99 -11.31
CA LEU A 47 -7.20 -19.15 -12.37
C LEU A 47 -7.31 -17.92 -13.26
N ALA A 48 -7.25 -16.71 -12.70
CA ALA A 48 -7.28 -15.48 -13.48
C ALA A 48 -6.08 -15.40 -14.44
N ILE A 49 -4.89 -15.84 -14.00
CA ILE A 49 -3.66 -15.85 -14.80
C ILE A 49 -3.76 -16.87 -15.94
N LEU A 50 -4.27 -18.06 -15.64
CA LEU A 50 -4.50 -19.09 -16.64
C LEU A 50 -5.48 -18.59 -17.71
N MET A 51 -6.59 -17.97 -17.28
CA MET A 51 -7.56 -17.35 -18.19
C MET A 51 -6.93 -16.24 -19.04
N GLU A 52 -6.14 -15.36 -18.43
CA GLU A 52 -5.41 -14.31 -19.14
C GLU A 52 -4.52 -14.91 -20.25
N GLN A 53 -3.74 -15.94 -19.94
CA GLN A 53 -2.85 -16.60 -20.89
C GLN A 53 -3.62 -17.23 -22.06
N GLN A 54 -4.73 -17.90 -21.77
CA GLN A 54 -5.56 -18.54 -22.81
C GLN A 54 -6.26 -17.49 -23.69
N LEU A 55 -6.87 -16.48 -23.08
CA LEU A 55 -7.63 -15.46 -23.79
C LEU A 55 -6.72 -14.59 -24.68
N LYS A 56 -5.46 -14.34 -24.29
CA LYS A 56 -4.47 -13.64 -25.13
C LYS A 56 -4.16 -14.35 -26.45
N THR A 57 -4.45 -15.65 -26.56
CA THR A 57 -4.21 -16.41 -27.81
C THR A 57 -5.31 -16.19 -28.84
N LEU A 58 -6.47 -15.66 -28.43
CA LEU A 58 -7.60 -15.43 -29.32
C LEU A 58 -7.31 -14.22 -30.22
N LYS A 59 -7.56 -14.38 -31.53
CA LYS A 59 -7.31 -13.33 -32.53
C LYS A 59 -8.20 -12.11 -32.32
N GLU A 60 -9.35 -12.32 -31.70
CA GLU A 60 -10.38 -11.33 -31.38
C GLU A 60 -10.01 -10.52 -30.13
N SER A 61 -9.03 -10.99 -29.34
CA SER A 61 -8.57 -10.28 -28.15
C SER A 61 -7.54 -9.21 -28.52
N LEU A 62 -7.83 -7.96 -28.18
CA LEU A 62 -6.89 -6.84 -28.37
C LEU A 62 -5.92 -6.75 -27.19
N SER A 63 -6.48 -6.67 -25.98
CA SER A 63 -5.74 -6.68 -24.73
C SER A 63 -6.53 -7.45 -23.69
N VAL A 64 -5.84 -8.33 -22.97
CA VAL A 64 -6.39 -9.09 -21.85
C VAL A 64 -5.49 -8.87 -20.66
N PHE A 65 -6.10 -8.55 -19.53
CA PHE A 65 -5.42 -8.31 -18.28
C PHE A 65 -6.20 -8.97 -17.15
N ALA A 66 -5.53 -9.85 -16.40
CA ALA A 66 -6.02 -10.30 -15.12
C ALA A 66 -5.44 -9.38 -14.05
N GLU A 67 -6.34 -8.73 -13.29
CA GLU A 67 -5.94 -8.00 -12.09
C GLU A 67 -5.22 -8.96 -11.16
N ARG A 68 -4.06 -8.52 -10.67
CA ARG A 68 -3.34 -9.23 -9.63
C ARG A 68 -3.88 -8.70 -8.31
N SER A 69 -4.42 -9.58 -7.47
CA SER A 69 -4.56 -9.38 -6.04
C SER A 69 -3.25 -8.77 -5.56
N ASN A 70 -3.27 -7.47 -5.30
CA ASN A 70 -2.07 -6.68 -5.09
C ASN A 70 -1.41 -7.18 -3.80
N ASN A 71 -0.30 -7.87 -3.89
CA ASN A 71 0.60 -7.96 -2.74
C ASN A 71 1.35 -6.64 -2.69
N GLY A 72 0.82 -5.68 -1.94
CA GLY A 72 1.55 -4.46 -1.64
C GLY A 72 2.84 -4.79 -0.90
N TYR A 73 3.90 -4.03 -1.16
CA TYR A 73 5.11 -4.11 -0.34
C TYR A 73 4.89 -3.27 0.91
N TYR A 74 4.87 -3.92 2.07
CA TYR A 74 4.72 -3.29 3.36
C TYR A 74 6.02 -3.39 4.15
N ILE A 75 6.25 -2.40 5.02
CA ILE A 75 7.20 -2.52 6.11
C ILE A 75 6.36 -2.79 7.36
N THR A 76 6.43 -4.01 7.85
CA THR A 76 5.66 -4.45 9.02
C THR A 76 6.49 -4.21 10.28
N LEU A 77 5.82 -3.66 11.29
CA LEU A 77 6.37 -3.39 12.62
C LEU A 77 5.66 -4.30 13.61
N ASP A 78 6.30 -5.40 13.98
CA ASP A 78 5.79 -6.32 14.98
C ASP A 78 6.33 -5.92 16.36
N LEU A 79 5.46 -5.38 17.21
CA LEU A 79 5.84 -4.85 18.51
C LEU A 79 6.06 -5.98 19.53
N ASN A 80 7.19 -5.95 20.24
CA ASN A 80 7.50 -6.93 21.27
C ASN A 80 6.92 -6.50 22.63
N ASP A 81 5.83 -7.15 23.04
CA ASP A 81 5.09 -6.83 24.27
C ASP A 81 5.93 -6.95 25.54
N GLU A 82 6.82 -7.94 25.61
CA GLU A 82 7.71 -8.14 26.76
C GLU A 82 8.72 -6.99 26.90
N ASN A 83 9.28 -6.54 25.79
CA ASN A 83 10.23 -5.43 25.79
C ASN A 83 9.53 -4.09 26.05
N LEU A 84 8.36 -3.87 25.47
CA LEU A 84 7.55 -2.68 25.77
C LEU A 84 7.22 -2.59 27.26
N ALA A 85 6.82 -3.70 27.88
CA ALA A 85 6.57 -3.78 29.31
C ALA A 85 7.84 -3.51 30.13
N ARG A 86 8.99 -4.10 29.73
CA ARG A 86 10.29 -3.88 30.39
C ARG A 86 10.72 -2.42 30.38
N TYR A 87 10.49 -1.70 29.30
CA TYR A 87 10.83 -0.28 29.16
C TYR A 87 9.70 0.67 29.58
N GLY A 88 8.58 0.14 30.09
CA GLY A 88 7.47 0.92 30.62
C GLY A 88 6.81 1.82 29.57
N ILE A 89 6.74 1.39 28.31
CA ILE A 89 6.20 2.17 27.20
C ILE A 89 4.94 1.51 26.63
N ASN A 90 3.94 2.32 26.31
CA ASN A 90 2.69 1.85 25.74
C ASN A 90 2.80 1.66 24.22
N LYS A 91 2.09 0.67 23.65
CA LYS A 91 2.08 0.41 22.20
C LYS A 91 1.70 1.65 21.40
N SER A 92 0.68 2.38 21.86
CA SER A 92 0.20 3.60 21.21
C SER A 92 1.29 4.65 21.08
N ALA A 93 2.11 4.84 22.11
CA ALA A 93 3.18 5.83 22.09
C ALA A 93 4.26 5.50 21.03
N VAL A 94 4.58 4.21 20.85
CA VAL A 94 5.51 3.77 19.80
C VAL A 94 4.91 4.00 18.41
N LEU A 95 3.65 3.59 18.21
CA LEU A 95 2.96 3.76 16.94
C LEU A 95 2.76 5.23 16.57
N ASP A 96 2.45 6.10 17.54
CA ASP A 96 2.33 7.54 17.32
C ASP A 96 3.68 8.14 16.92
N ALA A 97 4.76 7.77 17.61
CA ALA A 97 6.10 8.23 17.25
C ALA A 97 6.46 7.86 15.81
N ILE A 98 6.20 6.63 15.38
CA ILE A 98 6.40 6.16 13.99
C ILE A 98 5.48 6.92 13.02
N LYS A 99 4.21 7.12 13.38
CA LYS A 99 3.21 7.81 12.56
C LYS A 99 3.61 9.24 12.24
N PHE A 100 4.16 9.98 13.21
CA PHE A 100 4.71 11.31 12.96
C PHE A 100 6.06 11.21 12.24
N ALA A 101 7.00 10.43 12.75
CA ALA A 101 8.37 10.36 12.22
C ALA A 101 8.43 9.92 10.74
N LEU A 102 7.71 8.87 10.35
CA LEU A 102 7.72 8.34 8.98
C LEU A 102 6.53 8.82 8.16
N GLY A 103 5.33 8.73 8.73
CA GLY A 103 4.07 8.98 8.03
C GLY A 103 3.81 10.46 7.78
N GLY A 104 4.44 11.35 8.55
CA GLY A 104 4.20 12.79 8.46
C GLY A 104 2.76 13.14 8.85
N ALA A 105 2.24 12.53 9.91
CA ALA A 105 0.89 12.83 10.36
C ALA A 105 0.72 14.33 10.69
N THR A 106 -0.48 14.83 10.39
CA THR A 106 -0.86 16.20 10.68
C THR A 106 -0.86 16.43 12.18
N LEU A 107 -0.08 17.41 12.62
CA LEU A 107 -0.01 17.87 14.00
C LEU A 107 -1.19 18.80 14.31
N THR A 108 -1.45 19.75 13.41
CA THR A 108 -2.54 20.72 13.53
C THR A 108 -2.86 21.31 12.16
N THR A 109 -3.87 22.15 12.09
CA THR A 109 -4.26 22.86 10.87
C THR A 109 -4.16 24.36 11.11
N MET A 110 -3.40 25.06 10.27
CA MET A 110 -3.40 26.51 10.24
C MET A 110 -4.63 27.00 9.46
N ILE A 111 -5.41 27.88 10.07
CA ILE A 111 -6.57 28.50 9.43
C ILE A 111 -6.19 29.91 9.00
N LYS A 112 -6.37 30.22 7.71
CA LYS A 112 -6.15 31.55 7.12
C LYS A 112 -7.42 32.00 6.40
N GLY A 113 -8.34 32.62 7.15
CA GLY A 113 -9.65 33.00 6.63
C GLY A 113 -10.51 31.78 6.31
N VAL A 114 -10.83 31.56 5.04
CA VAL A 114 -11.57 30.39 4.55
C VAL A 114 -10.67 29.22 4.15
N GLU A 115 -9.35 29.43 4.10
CA GLU A 115 -8.37 28.40 3.74
C GLU A 115 -7.87 27.66 4.97
N SER A 116 -7.67 26.35 4.84
CA SER A 116 -7.13 25.49 5.88
C SER A 116 -5.90 24.73 5.36
N TYR A 117 -4.77 24.85 6.07
CA TYR A 117 -3.49 24.24 5.70
C TYR A 117 -3.02 23.26 6.78
N PRO A 118 -2.85 21.96 6.48
CA PRO A 118 -2.34 21.00 7.46
C PRO A 118 -0.85 21.26 7.73
N ILE A 119 -0.49 21.34 9.01
CA ILE A 119 0.89 21.35 9.48
C ILE A 119 1.24 19.93 9.91
N SER A 120 2.31 19.37 9.35
CA SER A 120 2.82 18.04 9.71
C SER A 120 4.24 18.12 10.22
N LEU A 121 4.61 17.14 11.05
CA LEU A 121 5.98 16.89 11.46
C LEU A 121 6.40 15.55 10.87
N ARG A 122 7.55 15.51 10.21
CA ARG A 122 8.14 14.29 9.66
C ARG A 122 9.66 14.39 9.73
N LEU A 123 10.32 13.24 9.86
CA LEU A 123 11.78 13.17 9.71
C LEU A 123 12.20 13.45 8.26
N GLU A 124 13.44 13.89 8.13
CA GLU A 124 14.08 14.05 6.83
C GLU A 124 14.15 12.71 6.10
N ASP A 125 14.09 12.74 4.77
CA ASP A 125 14.06 11.51 3.97
C ASP A 125 15.30 10.65 4.19
N THR A 126 16.45 11.30 4.35
CA THR A 126 17.74 10.67 4.66
C THR A 126 17.75 9.93 5.99
N GLU A 127 16.81 10.16 6.90
CA GLU A 127 16.72 9.47 8.19
C GLU A 127 15.73 8.30 8.19
N ARG A 128 14.93 8.14 7.13
CA ARG A 128 13.85 7.12 7.05
C ARG A 128 13.84 6.30 5.77
N ASN A 129 14.80 6.51 4.87
CA ASN A 129 14.82 5.87 3.55
C ASN A 129 15.22 4.39 3.55
N THR A 130 15.70 3.82 4.66
CA THR A 130 16.06 2.40 4.75
C THR A 130 15.55 1.77 6.02
N ILE A 131 15.26 0.46 5.94
CA ILE A 131 14.77 -0.32 7.09
C ILE A 131 15.76 -0.28 8.28
N GLU A 132 17.06 -0.25 8.01
CA GLU A 132 18.09 -0.15 9.05
C GLU A 132 18.04 1.20 9.79
N LYS A 133 17.70 2.29 9.10
CA LYS A 133 17.49 3.57 9.78
C LYS A 133 16.22 3.57 10.61
N LEU A 134 15.15 2.94 10.12
CA LEU A 134 13.92 2.76 10.88
C LEU A 134 14.17 1.96 12.17
N LYS A 135 14.93 0.87 12.09
CA LYS A 135 15.35 0.06 13.25
C LYS A 135 16.15 0.86 14.28
N ASN A 136 16.94 1.84 13.82
CA ASN A 136 17.76 2.71 14.66
C ASN A 136 17.05 4.00 15.10
N LEU A 137 15.76 4.15 14.81
CA LEU A 137 14.97 5.30 15.25
C LEU A 137 14.83 5.27 16.78
N TYR A 138 15.24 6.34 17.45
CA TYR A 138 15.15 6.45 18.90
C TYR A 138 13.75 6.84 19.35
N ILE A 139 13.14 5.97 20.17
CA ILE A 139 11.85 6.19 20.81
C ILE A 139 12.07 6.52 22.27
N LYS A 140 11.40 7.58 22.74
CA LYS A 140 11.45 7.99 24.15
C LYS A 140 10.68 6.99 25.01
N THR A 141 11.35 6.34 25.96
CA THR A 141 10.74 5.46 26.98
C THR A 141 10.69 6.17 28.33
N ALA A 142 10.15 5.50 29.36
CA ALA A 142 10.08 6.06 30.71
C ALA A 142 11.47 6.34 31.33
N TYR A 143 12.49 5.57 30.93
CA TYR A 143 13.81 5.62 31.55
C TYR A 143 14.89 6.25 30.65
N ASN A 144 14.83 6.00 29.34
CA ASN A 144 15.83 6.48 28.38
C ASN A 144 15.29 6.46 26.94
N TYR A 145 16.09 6.87 25.95
CA TYR A 145 15.79 6.66 24.53
C TYR A 145 16.26 5.27 24.10
N MET A 146 15.37 4.49 23.51
CA MET A 146 15.66 3.14 23.01
C MET A 146 15.47 3.09 21.50
N PRO A 147 16.38 2.45 20.75
CA PRO A 147 16.18 2.26 19.32
C PRO A 147 15.01 1.32 19.06
N LEU A 148 14.27 1.56 17.98
CA LEU A 148 13.05 0.83 17.64
C LEU A 148 13.26 -0.68 17.55
N ARG A 149 14.44 -1.15 17.13
CA ARG A 149 14.78 -2.58 17.08
C ARG A 149 14.66 -3.32 18.41
N GLU A 150 14.80 -2.63 19.54
CA GLU A 150 14.64 -3.24 20.87
C GLU A 150 13.16 -3.36 21.24
N LEU A 151 12.30 -2.55 20.63
CA LEU A 151 10.87 -2.49 20.92
C LEU A 151 10.03 -3.24 19.88
N ALA A 152 10.55 -3.44 18.67
CA ALA A 152 9.83 -3.99 17.53
C ALA A 152 10.75 -4.74 16.55
N HIS A 153 10.23 -5.82 15.98
CA HIS A 153 10.80 -6.48 14.82
C HIS A 153 10.29 -5.81 13.54
N VAL A 154 11.21 -5.24 12.75
CA VAL A 154 10.90 -4.50 11.52
C VAL A 154 11.36 -5.29 10.31
N TYR A 155 10.42 -5.68 9.44
CA TYR A 155 10.69 -6.51 8.27
C TYR A 155 9.83 -6.13 7.06
N TYR A 156 10.27 -6.55 5.88
CA TYR A 156 9.47 -6.43 4.66
C TYR A 156 8.45 -7.55 4.60
N ASP A 157 7.22 -7.19 4.28
CA ASP A 157 6.12 -8.13 4.14
C ASP A 157 5.34 -7.86 2.85
N ASN A 158 4.79 -8.92 2.29
CA ASN A 158 3.93 -8.88 1.12
C ASN A 158 2.53 -9.23 1.57
N SER A 159 1.70 -8.20 1.76
CA SER A 159 0.31 -8.35 2.22
C SER A 159 -0.67 -7.83 1.16
N PRO A 160 -1.92 -8.33 1.13
CA PRO A 160 -2.98 -7.81 0.26
C PRO A 160 -3.34 -6.33 0.50
#